data_AF-B5JFW5-F1
#
_entry.id   AF-B5JFW5-F1
#
_cell.length_a   1.000
_cell.length_b   1.000
_cell.length_c   1.000
_cell.angle_alpha   90.00
_cell.angle_beta   90.00
_cell.angle_gamma   90.00
#
_symmetry.space_group_name_H-M   'P 1'
#
loop_
_entity.id
_entity.type
_entity.pdbx_description
1 polymer ?
#
loop_
_entity_poly.entity_id
_entity_poly.type
_entity_poly.pdbx_seq_one_letter_code
_entity_poly.pdbx_strand_id
1 'polypeptide(L)'
;MKGTPITADDLKDIEVKTFSPFAQGMYFLAGIAFTVFGIWAHNQTRNMVHSFPLVLFGVAHCVYAGWGRPRKVRDMESELNLMDLTTEIVTRFVGEMESKRKDAK
;
A
#
# COMPACT_ATOMS: atom_id res chain seq x y z
N MET A 1 20.97 21.11 -9.04
CA MET A 1 21.41 19.76 -8.63
C MET A 1 21.39 18.89 -9.88
N LYS A 2 22.51 18.31 -10.32
CA LYS A 2 22.49 17.33 -11.41
C LYS A 2 21.81 16.08 -10.86
N GLY A 3 20.64 15.74 -11.39
CA GLY A 3 19.95 14.50 -11.03
C GLY A 3 20.82 13.31 -11.40
N THR A 4 20.96 12.36 -10.49
CA THR A 4 21.59 11.08 -10.76
C THR A 4 20.74 10.34 -11.80
N PRO A 5 21.30 9.83 -12.90
CA PRO A 5 20.54 9.02 -13.83
C PRO A 5 20.03 7.79 -13.09
N ILE A 6 18.70 7.62 -13.02
CA ILE A 6 18.07 6.40 -12.52
C ILE A 6 18.25 5.35 -13.60
N THR A 7 18.97 4.29 -13.28
CA THR A 7 19.24 3.19 -14.21
C THR A 7 18.06 2.21 -14.17
N ALA A 8 17.83 1.46 -15.24
CA ALA A 8 16.78 0.43 -15.28
C ALA A 8 16.94 -0.61 -14.15
N ASP A 9 18.16 -0.85 -13.68
CA ASP A 9 18.43 -1.75 -12.55
C ASP A 9 18.03 -1.14 -11.20
N ASP A 10 18.08 0.19 -11.04
CA ASP A 10 17.61 0.87 -9.82
C ASP A 10 16.09 0.76 -9.66
N LEU A 11 15.35 0.68 -10.79
CA LEU A 11 13.89 0.51 -10.79
C LEU A 11 13.46 -0.91 -10.36
N LYS A 12 14.31 -1.92 -10.57
CA LYS A 12 13.99 -3.32 -10.27
C LYS A 12 13.92 -3.62 -8.77
N ASP A 13 14.68 -2.87 -7.97
CA ASP A 13 14.74 -3.03 -6.51
C ASP A 13 13.69 -2.19 -5.76
N ILE A 14 12.90 -1.39 -6.46
CA ILE A 14 11.80 -0.63 -5.84
C ILE A 14 10.71 -1.59 -5.37
N GLU A 15 10.28 -1.44 -4.12
CA GLU A 15 9.11 -2.13 -3.59
C GLU A 15 7.85 -1.33 -3.89
N VAL A 16 6.90 -1.96 -4.58
CA VAL A 16 5.59 -1.36 -4.87
C VAL A 16 4.48 -2.13 -4.17
N LYS A 17 3.48 -1.39 -3.71
CA LYS A 17 2.27 -1.96 -3.09
C LYS A 17 1.42 -2.59 -4.18
N THR A 18 1.20 -3.90 -4.08
CA THR A 18 0.48 -4.68 -5.12
C THR A 18 -1.00 -4.86 -4.88
N PHE A 19 -1.51 -4.47 -3.71
CA PHE A 19 -2.94 -4.59 -3.44
C PHE A 19 -3.73 -3.56 -4.22
N SER A 20 -4.73 -4.05 -4.98
CA SER A 20 -5.72 -3.18 -5.61
C SER A 20 -6.48 -2.37 -4.54
N PRO A 21 -7.00 -1.17 -4.86
CA PRO A 21 -7.79 -0.39 -3.93
C PRO A 21 -8.97 -1.17 -3.33
N PHE A 22 -9.58 -2.04 -4.13
CA PHE A 22 -10.66 -2.92 -3.68
C PHE A 22 -10.17 -3.93 -2.63
N ALA A 23 -9.04 -4.60 -2.87
CA ALA A 23 -8.47 -5.54 -1.92
C ALA A 23 -8.07 -4.85 -0.60
N GLN A 24 -7.45 -3.66 -0.67
CA GLN A 24 -7.15 -2.85 0.51
C GLN A 24 -8.43 -2.53 1.30
N GLY A 25 -9.49 -2.11 0.60
CA GLY A 25 -10.80 -1.84 1.21
C GLY A 25 -11.39 -3.06 1.93
N MET A 26 -11.34 -4.25 1.30
CA MET A 26 -11.84 -5.47 1.93
C MET A 26 -11.05 -5.84 3.19
N TYR A 27 -9.71 -5.80 3.14
CA TYR A 27 -8.87 -6.11 4.31
C TYR A 27 -9.12 -5.12 5.45
N PHE A 28 -9.32 -3.84 5.12
CA PHE A 28 -9.62 -2.81 6.10
C PHE A 28 -10.98 -3.03 6.77
N LEU A 29 -12.03 -3.30 5.97
CA LEU A 29 -13.38 -3.59 6.50
C LEU A 29 -13.40 -4.85 7.36
N ALA A 30 -12.71 -5.91 6.92
CA ALA A 30 -12.56 -7.13 7.71
C ALA A 30 -11.85 -6.84 9.05
N GLY A 31 -10.77 -6.05 9.01
CA GLY A 31 -10.05 -5.64 10.21
C GLY A 31 -10.93 -4.90 11.21
N ILE A 32 -11.71 -3.91 10.74
CA ILE A 32 -12.69 -3.19 11.58
C ILE A 32 -13.70 -4.17 12.19
N ALA A 33 -14.26 -5.08 11.40
CA ALA A 33 -15.25 -6.03 11.87
C ALA A 33 -14.70 -6.93 13.01
N PHE A 34 -13.47 -7.45 12.85
CA PHE A 34 -12.82 -8.25 13.89
C PHE A 34 -12.52 -7.43 15.15
N THR A 35 -12.09 -6.18 15.01
CA THR A 35 -11.85 -5.30 16.17
C THR A 35 -13.14 -5.01 16.94
N VAL A 36 -14.22 -4.65 16.24
CA VAL A 36 -15.53 -4.40 16.87
C VAL A 36 -16.05 -5.66 17.55
N PHE A 37 -15.95 -6.81 16.88
CA PHE A 37 -16.35 -8.10 17.45
C PHE A 37 -15.53 -8.47 18.69
N GLY A 38 -14.22 -8.23 18.67
CA GLY A 38 -13.35 -8.44 19.83
C GLY A 38 -13.72 -7.56 21.03
N ILE A 39 -14.02 -6.28 20.79
CA ILE A 39 -14.49 -5.36 21.84
C ILE A 39 -15.85 -5.81 22.40
N TRP A 40 -16.77 -6.20 21.53
CA TRP A 40 -18.08 -6.73 21.94
C TRP A 40 -17.92 -8.00 22.79
N ALA A 41 -17.09 -8.94 22.36
CA ALA A 41 -16.79 -10.17 23.10
C ALA A 41 -16.13 -9.88 24.46
N HIS A 42 -15.28 -8.85 24.55
CA HIS A 42 -14.71 -8.39 25.81
C HIS A 42 -15.82 -7.93 26.78
N ASN A 43 -16.74 -7.09 26.31
CA ASN A 43 -17.82 -6.57 27.13
C ASN A 43 -18.74 -7.69 27.65
N GLN A 44 -18.97 -8.74 26.85
CA GLN A 44 -19.84 -9.85 27.22
C GLN A 44 -19.18 -10.84 28.18
N THR A 45 -17.93 -11.21 27.94
CA THR A 45 -17.26 -12.29 28.68
C THR A 45 -16.34 -11.78 29.80
N ARG A 46 -15.92 -10.52 29.71
CA ARG A 46 -14.84 -9.92 30.52
C ARG A 46 -13.55 -10.76 30.52
N ASN A 47 -13.39 -11.65 29.54
CA ASN A 47 -12.25 -12.53 29.42
C ASN A 47 -11.30 -12.00 28.33
N MET A 48 -10.14 -11.50 28.77
CA MET A 48 -9.13 -10.95 27.88
C MET A 48 -8.52 -11.99 26.94
N VAL A 49 -8.49 -13.27 27.34
CA VAL A 49 -7.88 -14.34 26.53
C VAL A 49 -8.61 -14.53 25.20
N HIS A 50 -9.93 -14.36 25.18
CA HIS A 50 -10.72 -14.50 23.97
C HIS A 50 -10.87 -13.19 23.19
N SER A 51 -10.98 -12.06 23.89
CA SER A 51 -11.23 -10.78 23.22
C SER A 51 -9.98 -10.14 22.63
N PHE A 52 -8.83 -10.26 23.32
CA PHE A 52 -7.61 -9.56 22.94
C PHE A 52 -7.01 -10.05 21.62
N PRO A 53 -6.94 -11.37 21.33
CA PRO A 53 -6.47 -11.86 20.04
C PRO A 53 -7.34 -11.38 18.87
N LEU A 54 -8.67 -11.28 19.06
CA LEU A 54 -9.59 -10.79 18.03
C LEU A 54 -9.36 -9.31 17.71
N VAL A 55 -9.16 -8.49 18.75
CA VAL A 55 -8.85 -7.07 18.58
C VAL A 55 -7.51 -6.89 17.86
N LEU A 56 -6.47 -7.61 18.30
CA LEU A 56 -5.15 -7.55 17.66
C LEU A 56 -5.18 -8.03 16.21
N PHE A 57 -5.92 -9.11 15.93
CA PHE A 57 -6.09 -9.63 14.58
C PHE A 57 -6.77 -8.61 13.67
N GLY A 58 -7.80 -7.93 14.15
CA GLY A 58 -8.48 -6.86 13.42
C GLY A 58 -7.58 -5.67 13.13
N VAL A 59 -6.81 -5.20 14.14
CA VAL A 59 -5.85 -4.11 13.97
C VAL A 59 -4.75 -4.50 12.97
N ALA A 60 -4.22 -5.72 13.06
CA ALA A 60 -3.23 -6.23 12.12
C ALA A 60 -3.75 -6.25 10.68
N HIS A 61 -5.02 -6.60 10.47
CA HIS A 61 -5.66 -6.55 9.16
C HIS A 61 -5.78 -5.13 8.60
N CYS A 62 -6.13 -4.15 9.44
CA CYS A 62 -6.16 -2.74 9.04
C CYS A 62 -4.76 -2.23 8.66
N VAL A 63 -3.74 -2.58 9.45
CA VAL A 63 -2.35 -2.22 9.15
C VAL A 63 -1.88 -2.89 7.85
N TYR A 64 -2.21 -4.17 7.67
CA TYR A 64 -1.88 -4.93 6.46
C TYR A 64 -2.58 -4.35 5.21
N ALA A 65 -3.82 -3.86 5.35
CA ALA A 65 -4.51 -3.16 4.28
C ALA A 65 -3.77 -1.87 3.85
N GLY A 66 -3.30 -1.08 4.82
CA GLY A 66 -2.59 0.18 4.56
C GLY A 66 -1.17 0.00 4.03
N TRP A 67 -0.45 -1.01 4.52
CA TRP A 67 0.89 -1.34 4.02
C TRP A 67 0.82 -2.08 2.69
N GLY A 68 -0.24 -2.86 2.48
CA GLY A 68 -0.42 -3.75 1.33
C GLY A 68 0.57 -4.91 1.34
N ARG A 69 0.70 -5.57 0.19
CA ARG A 69 1.74 -6.57 -0.06
C ARG A 69 2.86 -5.92 -0.91
N PRO A 70 3.95 -5.43 -0.29
CA PRO A 70 5.09 -4.93 -1.06
C PRO A 70 5.71 -6.09 -1.84
N ARG A 71 5.94 -5.88 -3.12
CA ARG A 71 6.74 -6.78 -3.97
C ARG A 71 7.78 -5.94 -4.71
N LYS A 72 8.96 -6.52 -4.92
CA LYS A 72 9.99 -5.90 -5.76
C LYS A 72 9.58 -5.98 -7.21
N VAL A 73 9.82 -4.91 -7.97
CA VAL A 73 9.49 -4.84 -9.41
C VAL A 73 10.13 -5.98 -10.20
N ARG A 74 11.35 -6.40 -9.84
CA ARG A 74 12.01 -7.58 -10.43
C ARG A 74 11.16 -8.85 -10.37
N ASP A 75 10.42 -9.04 -9.29
CA ASP A 75 9.60 -10.23 -9.07
C ASP A 75 8.23 -10.13 -9.79
N MET A 76 7.99 -9.05 -10.53
CA MET A 76 6.79 -8.75 -11.31
C MET A 76 7.09 -8.61 -12.81
N GLU A 77 8.29 -8.97 -13.29
CA GLU A 77 8.71 -8.82 -14.70
C GLU A 77 7.78 -9.53 -15.71
N SER A 78 7.02 -10.56 -15.31
CA SER A 78 6.02 -11.22 -16.17
C SER A 78 4.69 -10.46 -16.29
N GLU A 79 4.41 -9.55 -15.37
CA GLU A 79 3.14 -8.81 -15.25
C GLU A 79 3.31 -7.31 -15.54
N LEU A 80 4.54 -6.80 -15.50
CA LEU A 80 4.87 -5.39 -15.70
C LEU A 80 5.81 -5.18 -16.89
N ASN A 81 5.35 -4.45 -17.89
CA ASN A 81 6.24 -3.92 -18.92
C ASN A 81 7.02 -2.72 -18.35
N LEU A 82 8.28 -2.93 -18.02
CA LEU A 82 9.18 -1.92 -17.45
C LEU A 82 9.28 -0.64 -18.31
N MET A 83 9.11 -0.76 -19.64
CA MET A 83 9.15 0.38 -20.55
C MET A 83 7.88 1.23 -20.46
N ASP A 84 6.72 0.61 -20.26
CA ASP A 84 5.46 1.33 -20.01
C ASP A 84 5.50 2.02 -18.64
N LEU A 85 6.05 1.34 -17.63
CA LEU A 85 6.21 1.93 -16.29
C LEU A 85 7.13 3.15 -16.31
N THR A 86 8.25 3.06 -17.02
CA THR A 86 9.18 4.19 -17.18
C THR A 86 8.52 5.35 -17.90
N THR A 87 7.73 5.06 -18.95
CA THR A 87 6.98 6.08 -19.70
C THR A 87 5.92 6.76 -18.83
N GLU A 88 5.19 6.00 -18.01
CA GLU A 88 4.20 6.55 -17.10
C GLU A 88 4.85 7.43 -16.01
N ILE A 89 5.97 6.98 -15.43
CA ILE A 89 6.73 7.75 -14.44
C ILE A 89 7.21 9.08 -15.04
N VAL A 90 7.80 9.05 -16.24
CA VAL A 90 8.26 10.28 -16.93
C VAL A 90 7.09 11.20 -17.24
N THR A 91 5.96 10.66 -17.72
CA THR A 91 4.77 11.46 -18.06
C THR A 91 4.19 12.15 -16.83
N ARG A 92 4.06 11.44 -15.70
CA ARG A 92 3.60 12.03 -14.43
C ARG A 92 4.58 13.07 -13.89
N PHE A 93 5.88 12.81 -13.97
CA PHE A 93 6.91 13.75 -13.52
C PHE A 93 6.92 15.05 -14.33
N VAL A 94 6.84 14.96 -15.67
CA VAL A 94 6.74 16.12 -16.55
C VAL A 94 5.44 16.89 -16.28
N GLY A 95 4.32 16.20 -16.11
CA GLY A 95 3.03 16.82 -15.75
C GLY A 95 3.06 17.58 -14.43
N GLU A 96 3.66 17.00 -13.38
CA GLU A 96 3.85 17.70 -12.10
C GLU A 96 4.74 18.93 -12.24
N MET A 97 5.82 18.84 -13.01
CA MET A 97 6.71 19.98 -13.25
C MET A 97 6.02 21.12 -14.01
N GLU A 98 5.19 20.80 -15.00
CA GLU A 98 4.42 21.79 -15.74
C GLU A 98 3.35 22.45 -14.87
N SER A 99 2.68 21.69 -13.99
CA SER A 99 1.71 22.24 -13.04
C SER A 99 2.36 23.22 -12.06
N LYS A 100 3.47 22.83 -11.42
CA LYS A 100 4.24 23.69 -10.50
C LYS A 100 4.79 24.94 -11.18
N ARG A 101 5.12 24.87 -12.47
CA ARG A 101 5.55 26.03 -13.26
C ARG A 101 4.41 27.00 -13.58
N LYS A 102 3.17 26.51 -13.72
CA LYS A 102 1.99 27.35 -13.91
C LYS A 102 1.55 28.03 -12.62
N ASP A 103 1.68 27.35 -11.48
CA ASP A 103 1.33 27.91 -10.17
C ASP A 103 2.35 28.93 -9.64
N ALA A 104 3.57 28.93 -10.20
CA ALA A 104 4.64 29.88 -9.87
C ALA A 104 4.65 31.15 -10.74
N LYS A 105 3.65 31.35 -11.61
CA LYS A 105 3.45 32.53 -12.45
C LYS A 105 2.20 33.29 -12.02
#